data_AF-A0A4V1A3Z5-F1
#
_entry.id   AF-A0A4V1A3Z5-F1
#
_cell.length_a   1.000
_cell.length_b   1.000
_cell.length_c   1.000
_cell.angle_alpha   90.00
_cell.angle_beta   90.00
_cell.angle_gamma   90.00
#
_symmetry.space_group_name_H-M   'P 1'
#
loop_
_entity.id
_entity.type
_entity.pdbx_description
1 polymer ?
#
loop_
_entity_poly.entity_id
_entity_poly.type
_entity_poly.pdbx_seq_one_letter_code
_entity_poly.pdbx_strand_id
1 'polypeptide(L)'
;MDRPHIAFADDLPPAGKRIVVAALCDFVEALGRCSRCPLHTSASEADEPGPAERLILALIAAIQTGDDRVADLCLRSLSCPSRCQPVALAAGNLALILKGVGRTLAPVPLPLVRQIIETETPADTPVAAAIGPAPVTLH
;
A
#
# COMPACT_ATOMS: atom_id res chain seq x y z
N MET A 1 -9.66 13.73 -12.20
CA MET A 1 -8.77 13.17 -11.16
C MET A 1 -9.53 13.29 -9.86
N ASP A 2 -10.13 12.19 -9.43
CA ASP A 2 -10.95 12.15 -8.23
C ASP A 2 -10.07 12.21 -6.99
N ARG A 3 -10.50 12.96 -5.97
CA ARG A 3 -9.70 13.27 -4.77
C ARG A 3 -9.88 12.09 -3.82
N PRO A 4 -8.81 11.40 -3.39
CA PRO A 4 -8.98 10.28 -2.46
C PRO A 4 -9.68 10.78 -1.19
N HIS A 5 -10.81 10.15 -0.86
CA HIS A 5 -11.58 10.41 0.35
C HIS A 5 -10.81 9.86 1.56
N ILE A 6 -9.94 10.71 2.12
CA ILE A 6 -9.14 10.37 3.30
C ILE A 6 -9.84 10.96 4.53
N ALA A 7 -10.52 10.10 5.30
CA ALA A 7 -11.28 10.44 6.52
C ALA A 7 -10.44 11.12 7.63
N PHE A 8 -9.12 11.23 7.46
CA PHE A 8 -8.18 11.76 8.42
C PHE A 8 -8.09 13.29 8.42
N ALA A 9 -8.67 13.95 7.41
CA ALA A 9 -8.49 15.39 7.20
C ALA A 9 -9.42 16.28 8.02
N ASP A 10 -10.51 15.78 8.64
CA ASP A 10 -11.53 16.68 9.19
C ASP A 10 -11.12 17.44 10.46
N ASP A 11 -10.26 16.86 11.30
CA ASP A 11 -9.88 17.41 12.62
C ASP A 11 -8.62 18.30 12.66
N LEU A 12 -7.94 18.52 11.53
CA LEU A 12 -6.71 19.32 11.52
C LEU A 12 -7.01 20.82 11.32
N PRO A 13 -6.21 21.73 11.90
CA PRO A 13 -6.22 23.13 11.46
C PRO A 13 -5.88 23.20 9.95
N PRO A 14 -6.44 24.17 9.19
CA PRO A 14 -6.34 24.20 7.73
C PRO A 14 -4.90 24.22 7.19
N ALA A 15 -3.95 24.79 7.94
CA ALA A 15 -2.52 24.73 7.62
C ALA A 15 -1.95 23.30 7.73
N GLY A 16 -2.35 22.56 8.77
CA GLY A 16 -2.00 21.14 8.97
C GLY A 16 -2.58 20.24 7.87
N LYS A 17 -3.81 20.51 7.43
CA LYS A 17 -4.43 19.77 6.32
C LYS A 17 -3.62 19.93 5.02
N ARG A 18 -3.19 21.15 4.69
CA ARG A 18 -2.45 21.43 3.46
C ARG A 18 -1.08 20.74 3.40
N ILE A 19 -0.33 20.76 4.51
CA ILE A 19 1.01 20.15 4.54
C ILE A 19 0.93 18.62 4.52
N VAL A 20 -0.07 18.02 5.17
CA VAL A 20 -0.32 16.57 5.10
C VAL A 20 -0.68 16.15 3.68
N VAL A 21 -1.58 16.88 3.00
CA VAL A 21 -1.97 16.58 1.62
C VAL A 21 -0.77 16.71 0.68
N ALA A 22 0.04 17.77 0.82
CA ALA A 22 1.24 17.94 0.00
C ALA A 22 2.22 16.77 0.16
N ALA A 23 2.53 16.38 1.40
CA ALA A 23 3.43 15.26 1.67
C ALA A 23 2.88 13.92 1.16
N LEU A 24 1.55 13.73 1.21
CA LEU A 24 0.90 12.57 0.64
C LEU A 24 1.02 12.55 -0.89
N CYS A 25 0.81 13.69 -1.56
CA CYS A 25 1.00 13.80 -3.00
C CYS A 25 2.44 13.45 -3.40
N ASP A 26 3.45 13.99 -2.70
CA ASP A 26 4.86 13.68 -2.94
C ASP A 26 5.16 12.18 -2.78
N PHE A 27 4.56 11.54 -1.78
CA PHE A 27 4.71 10.11 -1.54
C PHE A 27 4.04 9.26 -2.63
N VAL A 28 2.81 9.58 -3.01
CA VAL A 28 2.10 8.89 -4.10
C VAL A 28 2.84 9.08 -5.44
N GLU A 29 3.38 10.26 -5.71
CA GLU A 29 4.24 10.48 -6.86
C GLU A 29 5.53 9.64 -6.81
N ALA A 30 6.17 9.56 -5.64
CA ALA A 30 7.38 8.77 -5.47
C ALA A 30 7.15 7.28 -5.78
N LEU A 31 5.98 6.76 -5.38
CA LEU A 31 5.47 5.43 -5.68
C LEU A 31 5.15 5.25 -7.18
N GLY A 32 4.39 6.17 -7.78
CA GLY A 32 3.90 6.09 -9.17
C GLY A 32 4.94 6.34 -10.26
N ARG A 33 6.14 6.83 -9.94
CA ARG A 33 7.22 7.12 -10.90
C ARG A 33 7.88 5.89 -11.54
N CYS A 34 7.37 4.68 -11.31
CA CYS A 34 7.92 3.47 -11.90
C CYS A 34 6.81 2.50 -12.36
N SER A 35 6.71 2.30 -13.68
CA SER A 35 5.82 1.32 -14.31
C SER A 35 6.17 -0.15 -14.02
N ARG A 36 7.28 -0.39 -13.33
CA ARG A 36 7.81 -1.72 -12.99
C ARG A 36 7.72 -2.03 -11.50
N CYS A 37 7.29 -1.07 -10.68
CA CYS A 37 7.00 -1.33 -9.27
C CYS A 37 5.69 -2.13 -9.17
N PRO A 38 5.58 -3.07 -8.23
CA PRO A 38 4.41 -3.93 -8.02
C PRO A 38 3.25 -3.17 -7.36
N LEU A 39 2.95 -1.95 -7.81
CA LEU A 39 1.81 -1.19 -7.31
C LEU A 39 0.55 -1.67 -8.04
N HIS A 40 0.01 -2.79 -7.57
CA HIS A 40 -1.37 -3.16 -7.86
C HIS A 40 -2.29 -2.29 -7.01
N THR A 41 -2.39 -1.00 -7.34
CA THR A 41 -3.51 -0.18 -6.88
C THR A 41 -4.72 -0.55 -7.76
N SER A 42 -5.27 -1.74 -7.55
CA SER A 42 -6.66 -1.97 -7.97
C SER A 42 -7.48 -0.95 -7.20
N ALA A 43 -8.08 0.00 -7.90
CA ALA A 43 -9.11 0.85 -7.34
C ALA A 43 -10.24 -0.08 -6.89
N SER A 44 -10.17 -0.52 -5.64
CA SER A 44 -11.19 -1.38 -5.07
C SER A 44 -12.22 -0.45 -4.47
N GLU A 45 -13.44 -0.50 -4.96
CA GLU A 45 -14.60 0.14 -4.31
C GLU A 45 -15.03 -0.66 -3.05
N ALA A 46 -14.10 -1.37 -2.42
CA ALA A 46 -14.33 -2.14 -1.21
C ALA A 46 -14.16 -1.24 0.02
N ASP A 47 -14.97 -1.50 1.06
CA ASP A 47 -14.90 -0.79 2.35
C ASP A 47 -13.56 -0.99 3.10
N GLU A 48 -12.79 -2.03 2.74
CA GLU A 48 -11.54 -2.40 3.40
C GLU A 48 -10.31 -2.11 2.52
N PRO A 49 -9.21 -1.60 3.12
CA PRO A 49 -8.03 -1.21 2.36
C PRO A 49 -7.36 -2.41 1.68
N GLY A 50 -6.98 -2.21 0.42
CA GLY A 50 -6.29 -3.22 -0.38
C GLY A 50 -4.90 -3.57 0.17
N PRO A 51 -4.27 -4.66 -0.30
CA PRO A 51 -2.95 -5.07 0.18
C PRO A 51 -1.88 -3.98 0.06
N ALA A 52 -1.82 -3.28 -1.08
CA ALA A 52 -0.90 -2.15 -1.28
C ALA A 52 -1.15 -1.01 -0.27
N GLU A 53 -2.41 -0.68 0.02
CA GLU A 53 -2.77 0.36 0.99
C GLU A 53 -2.40 -0.07 2.42
N ARG A 54 -2.62 -1.34 2.76
CA ARG A 54 -2.19 -1.91 4.05
C ARG A 54 -0.66 -1.90 4.20
N LEU A 55 0.10 -2.15 3.12
CA LEU A 55 1.56 -2.04 3.13
C LEU A 55 2.03 -0.59 3.26
N ILE A 56 1.34 0.37 2.64
CA ILE A 56 1.60 1.80 2.82
C ILE A 56 1.38 2.19 4.29
N LEU A 57 0.26 1.81 4.88
CA LEU A 57 -0.04 2.10 6.28
C LEU A 57 0.99 1.46 7.22
N ALA A 58 1.39 0.22 6.95
CA ALA A 58 2.43 -0.46 7.70
C ALA A 58 3.81 0.22 7.59
N LEU A 59 4.18 0.69 6.39
CA LEU A 59 5.41 1.45 6.17
C LEU A 59 5.42 2.75 6.99
N ILE A 60 4.34 3.53 6.93
CA ILE A 60 4.24 4.78 7.68
C ILE A 60 4.29 4.52 9.18
N ALA A 61 3.55 3.53 9.68
CA ALA A 61 3.58 3.15 11.09
C ALA A 61 4.99 2.74 11.55
N ALA A 62 5.67 1.90 10.77
CA ALA A 62 7.03 1.43 11.06
C ALA A 62 8.03 2.59 11.12
N ILE A 63 7.95 3.56 10.21
CA ILE A 63 8.82 4.75 10.26
C ILE A 63 8.51 5.61 11.49
N GLN A 64 7.23 5.78 11.85
CA GLN A 64 6.85 6.57 13.03
C GLN A 64 7.36 5.95 14.35
N THR A 65 7.51 4.62 14.39
CA THR A 65 7.89 3.84 15.59
C THR A 65 9.34 3.38 15.58
N GLY A 66 10.08 3.54 14.47
CA GLY A 66 11.46 3.09 14.34
C GLY A 66 11.62 1.58 14.13
N ASP A 67 10.62 0.91 13.53
CA ASP A 67 10.72 -0.50 13.17
C ASP A 67 11.35 -0.66 11.77
N ASP A 68 12.68 -0.64 11.73
CA ASP A 68 13.44 -0.73 10.47
C ASP A 68 13.18 -2.04 9.72
N ARG A 69 12.83 -3.12 10.42
CA ARG A 69 12.59 -4.43 9.79
C ARG A 69 11.28 -4.44 9.01
N VAL A 70 10.23 -3.86 9.60
CA VAL A 70 8.95 -3.70 8.91
C VAL A 70 9.07 -2.68 7.80
N ALA A 71 9.76 -1.56 8.03
CA ALA A 71 9.97 -0.53 7.02
C ALA A 71 10.71 -1.06 5.78
N ASP A 72 11.82 -1.78 5.96
CA ASP A 72 12.59 -2.38 4.86
C ASP A 72 11.76 -3.40 4.08
N LEU A 73 10.99 -4.24 4.77
CA LEU A 73 10.11 -5.22 4.12
C LEU A 73 9.03 -4.54 3.28
N CYS A 74 8.31 -3.57 3.84
CA CYS A 74 7.29 -2.82 3.11
C CYS A 74 7.88 -2.06 1.92
N LEU A 75 9.06 -1.45 2.05
CA LEU A 75 9.72 -0.72 0.95
C LEU A 75 10.08 -1.63 -0.22
N ARG A 76 10.62 -2.82 0.06
CA ARG A 76 10.95 -3.81 -0.97
C ARG A 76 9.72 -4.38 -1.66
N SER A 77 8.62 -4.49 -0.93
CA SER A 77 7.34 -4.94 -1.47
C SER A 77 6.64 -3.85 -2.29
N LEU A 78 6.76 -2.58 -1.92
CA LEU A 78 6.10 -1.45 -2.60
C LEU A 78 6.90 -0.90 -3.78
N SER A 79 8.23 -1.10 -3.80
CA SER A 79 9.11 -0.43 -4.76
C SER A 79 10.25 -1.31 -5.23
N CYS A 80 10.71 -1.08 -6.45
CA CYS A 80 11.90 -1.74 -6.98
C CYS A 80 13.18 -1.14 -6.36
N PRO A 81 14.32 -1.88 -6.38
CA PRO A 81 15.55 -1.45 -5.69
C PRO A 81 16.06 -0.05 -6.05
N SER A 82 15.89 0.38 -7.31
CA SER A 82 16.30 1.72 -7.76
C SER A 82 15.40 2.86 -7.25
N ARG A 83 14.25 2.52 -6.66
CA ARG A 83 13.24 3.46 -6.15
C ARG A 83 13.06 3.40 -4.64
N CYS A 84 13.62 2.40 -3.95
CA CYS A 84 13.52 2.29 -2.49
C CYS A 84 13.90 3.59 -1.76
N GLN A 85 15.00 4.24 -2.17
CA GLN A 85 15.47 5.45 -1.48
C GLN A 85 14.55 6.68 -1.64
N PRO A 86 14.15 7.10 -2.86
CA PRO A 86 13.20 8.21 -2.99
C PRO A 86 11.84 7.90 -2.37
N VAL A 87 11.38 6.64 -2.40
CA VAL A 87 10.14 6.23 -1.72
C VAL A 87 10.29 6.31 -0.20
N ALA A 88 11.41 5.83 0.35
CA ALA A 88 11.70 5.91 1.79
C ALA A 88 11.77 7.35 2.29
N LEU A 89 12.40 8.26 1.53
CA LEU A 89 12.46 9.68 1.88
C LEU A 89 11.07 10.33 1.89
N ALA A 90 10.25 10.08 0.87
CA ALA A 90 8.90 10.63 0.80
C ALA A 90 7.99 10.03 1.90
N ALA A 91 8.07 8.72 2.14
CA ALA A 91 7.38 8.04 3.23
C ALA A 91 7.78 8.59 4.60
N GLY A 92 9.08 8.84 4.80
CA GLY A 92 9.60 9.41 6.02
C GLY A 92 9.12 10.84 6.28
N ASN A 93 9.11 11.68 5.24
CA ASN A 93 8.55 13.03 5.34
C ASN A 93 7.07 13.00 5.72
N LEU A 94 6.27 12.15 5.06
CA LEU A 94 4.86 11.97 5.39
C LEU A 94 4.66 11.46 6.82
N ALA A 95 5.42 10.45 7.24
CA ALA A 95 5.38 9.88 8.60
C ALA A 95 5.68 10.93 9.67
N LEU A 96 6.70 11.77 9.46
CA LEU A 96 7.08 12.86 10.37
C LEU A 96 6.01 13.94 10.43
N ILE A 97 5.47 14.36 9.28
CA ILE A 97 4.40 15.37 9.23
C ILE A 97 3.16 14.87 9.97
N LEU A 98 2.74 13.63 9.71
CA LEU A 98 1.62 12.99 10.42
C LEU A 98 1.85 12.93 11.93
N LYS A 99 3.06 12.54 12.36
CA LYS A 99 3.42 12.52 13.78
C LYS A 99 3.38 13.92 14.39
N GLY A 100 3.89 14.93 13.67
CA GLY A 100 3.92 16.33 14.10
C GLY A 100 2.53 16.97 14.25
N VAL A 101 1.53 16.48 13.51
CA VAL A 101 0.12 16.90 13.65
C VAL A 101 -0.69 15.99 14.58
N GLY A 102 -0.03 15.15 15.38
CA GLY A 102 -0.68 14.29 16.38
C GLY A 102 -1.32 13.02 15.81
N ARG A 103 -1.02 12.64 14.57
CA ARG A 103 -1.48 11.40 13.92
C ARG A 103 -0.37 10.36 13.89
N THR A 104 -0.32 9.55 14.93
CA THR A 104 0.58 8.39 15.01
C THR A 104 -0.22 7.11 14.79
N LEU A 105 0.22 6.28 13.84
CA LEU A 105 -0.37 4.98 13.57
C LEU A 105 0.11 3.95 14.60
N ALA A 106 -0.72 2.95 14.87
CA ALA A 106 -0.32 1.84 15.71
C ALA A 106 0.75 0.99 15.00
N PRO A 107 1.75 0.45 15.73
CA PRO A 107 2.74 -0.45 15.15
C PRO A 107 2.07 -1.66 14.48
N VAL A 108 2.57 -2.06 13.32
CA VAL A 108 2.07 -3.24 12.60
C VAL A 108 3.04 -4.41 12.81
N PRO A 109 2.59 -5.57 13.35
CA PRO A 109 3.46 -6.70 13.57
C PRO A 109 4.03 -7.26 12.26
N LEU A 110 5.33 -7.58 12.25
CA LEU A 110 6.01 -8.18 11.10
C LEU A 110 5.30 -9.42 10.51
N PRO A 111 4.72 -10.35 11.31
CA PRO A 111 3.96 -11.48 10.75
C PRO A 111 2.76 -11.05 9.91
N LEU A 112 2.07 -9.97 10.30
CA LEU A 112 0.92 -9.45 9.56
C LEU A 112 1.34 -8.85 8.22
N VAL A 113 2.50 -8.17 8.18
CA VAL A 113 3.07 -7.63 6.94
C VAL A 113 3.43 -8.74 5.96
N ARG A 114 4.03 -9.83 6.45
CA ARG A 114 4.31 -11.02 5.62
C ARG A 114 3.04 -11.61 5.03
N GLN A 115 2.00 -11.77 5.86
CA GLN A 115 0.72 -12.28 5.41
C GLN A 115 0.11 -11.40 4.31
N ILE A 116 0.22 -10.07 4.41
CA ILE A 116 -0.26 -9.15 3.36
C ILE A 116 0.44 -9.44 2.03
N ILE A 117 1.77 -9.58 2.05
CA ILE A 117 2.59 -9.86 0.86
C ILE A 117 2.25 -11.23 0.26
N GLU A 118 2.08 -12.23 1.11
CA GLU A 118 1.72 -13.60 0.70
C GLU A 118 0.34 -13.64 0.03
N THR A 119 -0.61 -12.80 0.50
CA THR A 119 -1.96 -12.72 -0.08
C THR A 119 -1.97 -12.05 -1.46
N GLU A 120 -0.95 -11.24 -1.80
CA GLU A 120 -0.77 -10.69 -3.15
C GLU A 120 -0.19 -11.68 -4.16
N THR A 121 0.31 -12.84 -3.71
CA THR A 121 0.77 -13.88 -4.62
C THR A 121 -0.44 -14.75 -5.00
N PRO A 122 -0.98 -14.66 -6.23
CA PRO A 122 -2.04 -15.57 -6.61
C PRO A 122 -1.50 -17.00 -6.46
N ALA A 123 -2.22 -17.83 -5.73
CA ALA A 123 -2.02 -19.26 -5.75
C ALA A 123 -2.06 -19.68 -7.23
N ASP A 124 -0.90 -20.05 -7.76
CA ASP A 124 -0.76 -20.73 -9.05
C ASP A 124 -1.67 -21.95 -9.00
N THR A 125 -2.87 -21.80 -9.54
CA THR A 125 -3.81 -22.91 -9.69
C THR A 125 -3.51 -23.46 -11.06
N PRO A 126 -2.80 -24.60 -11.21
CA PRO A 126 -2.68 -25.22 -12.51
C PRO A 126 -4.10 -25.57 -12.95
N VAL A 127 -4.55 -24.96 -14.06
CA VAL A 127 -5.79 -25.36 -14.74
C VAL A 127 -5.56 -26.73 -15.37
N ALA A 128 -5.58 -27.76 -14.53
CA ALA A 128 -5.51 -29.14 -14.96
C ALA A 128 -6.89 -29.53 -15.52
N ALA A 129 -6.94 -29.57 -16.85
CA ALA A 129 -7.67 -30.52 -17.69
C ALA A 129 -9.02 -31.06 -17.14
N ALA A 130 -10.12 -30.49 -17.64
CA ALA A 130 -11.38 -31.21 -17.79
C ALA A 130 -12.15 -30.70 -19.01
N ILE A 131 -11.57 -30.85 -20.21
CA ILE A 131 -12.36 -30.87 -21.45
C ILE A 131 -12.59 -32.35 -21.79
N GLY A 132 -13.72 -32.87 -21.32
CA GLY A 132 -14.35 -34.06 -21.90
C GLY A 132 -15.65 -33.61 -22.55
N PRO A 133 -15.88 -33.82 -23.85
CA PRO A 133 -17.14 -33.44 -24.47
C PRO A 133 -18.27 -34.37 -24.03
N ALA A 134 -19.44 -33.77 -23.74
CA ALA A 134 -20.67 -34.46 -23.37
C ALA A 134 -21.20 -35.35 -24.54
N PRO A 135 -21.88 -36.48 -24.25
CA PRO A 135 -22.49 -37.30 -25.29
C PRO A 135 -23.74 -36.61 -25.87
N VAL A 136 -23.78 -36.49 -27.20
CA VAL A 136 -24.94 -36.07 -27.98
C VAL A 136 -26.00 -37.17 -27.92
N THR A 137 -27.19 -36.87 -27.39
CA THR A 137 -28.38 -37.73 -27.55
C THR A 137 -29.16 -37.24 -28.78
N LEU A 138 -29.15 -38.03 -29.85
CA LEU A 138 -30.05 -37.86 -30.99
C LEU A 138 -31.40 -38.50 -30.65
N HIS A 139 -32.48 -37.75 -30.90
CA HIS A 139 -33.87 -38.19 -30.80
C HIS A 139 -34.47 -38.33 -32.19
#